data_AF-E6VY49-F1
#
_entry.id   AF-E6VY49-F1
#
_cell.length_a   1.000
_cell.length_b   1.000
_cell.length_c   1.000
_cell.angle_alpha   90.00
_cell.angle_beta   90.00
_cell.angle_gamma   90.00
#
_symmetry.space_group_name_H-M   'P 1'
#
loop_
_entity.id
_entity.type
_entity.pdbx_description
1 polymer ?
#
loop_
_entity_poly.entity_id
_entity_poly.type
_entity_poly.pdbx_seq_one_letter_code
_entity_poly.pdbx_strand_id
1 'polypeptide(L)'
;MRKVFLGVLAALFLMLAGCARVVGPYYLEQGKYEEGISVLGGQLAENPADASSAYYIGRYYLALNRPEDARTYLDMAVRLAPDNADYRFWQGVNRWALLDFEGERAAYLEAVRIDPGHISANLYLGHGCIDRAEWDEALSRYETVIARDNYNPEALYNRSVALRGLGQDMREIAALREFLEYYPDGMLALTATERLNLHGDFTYRNYIIGNRNVTLRSMTFKPGTNEPDMDSKESLHVVAAMLETNAKLALHIVGYVNGDPARARERAKNVRDYLLAGRRSIDLARLPLSWFGTAETVEVGDVVHTLPESVQFITVVR
;
A
#
# COMPACT_ATOMS: atom_id res chain seq x y z
N MET A 1 32.42 0.87 -69.09
CA MET A 1 31.68 -0.06 -68.21
C MET A 1 31.64 0.55 -66.82
N ARG A 2 30.53 1.19 -66.43
CA ARG A 2 29.47 0.63 -65.55
C ARG A 2 29.99 0.36 -64.13
N LYS A 3 29.65 1.25 -63.19
CA LYS A 3 28.57 1.11 -62.19
C LYS A 3 28.88 0.01 -61.16
N VAL A 4 29.07 0.44 -59.91
CA VAL A 4 28.53 -0.10 -58.64
C VAL A 4 29.50 0.28 -57.53
N PHE A 5 29.19 1.33 -56.78
CA PHE A 5 29.33 1.43 -55.31
C PHE A 5 28.74 2.77 -54.86
N LEU A 6 27.50 3.01 -55.33
CA LEU A 6 26.58 4.00 -54.82
C LEU A 6 25.62 3.22 -53.93
N GLY A 7 25.91 3.09 -52.63
CA GLY A 7 25.07 2.25 -51.76
C GLY A 7 25.64 1.91 -50.39
N VAL A 8 26.26 2.86 -49.68
CA VAL A 8 26.47 2.74 -48.21
C VAL A 8 26.15 4.06 -47.48
N LEU A 9 25.91 5.16 -48.18
CA LEU A 9 25.66 6.47 -47.55
C LEU A 9 24.20 6.74 -47.12
N ALA A 10 23.31 5.73 -47.09
CA ALA A 10 21.88 5.95 -46.88
C ALA A 10 21.22 5.04 -45.82
N ALA A 11 21.98 4.45 -44.89
CA ALA A 11 21.41 3.54 -43.87
C ALA A 11 21.90 3.78 -42.43
N LEU A 12 22.42 4.97 -42.10
CA LEU A 12 22.77 5.34 -40.72
C LEU A 12 22.17 6.70 -40.33
N PHE A 13 20.88 6.88 -40.59
CA PHE A 13 20.16 8.11 -40.20
C PHE A 13 18.80 7.83 -39.54
N LEU A 14 18.66 6.69 -38.84
CA LEU A 14 17.35 6.27 -38.29
C LEU A 14 17.41 5.51 -36.95
N MET A 15 18.42 5.77 -36.11
CA MET A 15 18.53 5.17 -34.76
C MET A 15 18.75 6.18 -33.63
N LEU A 16 18.60 7.50 -33.85
CA LEU A 16 18.85 8.49 -32.79
C LEU A 16 17.64 8.84 -31.92
N ALA A 17 16.42 8.52 -32.34
CA ALA A 17 15.23 8.74 -31.52
C ALA A 17 14.92 7.58 -30.54
N GLY A 18 15.54 6.41 -30.74
CA GLY A 18 15.27 5.19 -29.96
C GLY A 18 16.10 5.06 -28.68
N CYS A 19 17.33 5.60 -28.66
CA CYS A 19 18.24 5.42 -27.53
C CYS A 19 17.86 6.27 -26.31
N ALA A 20 17.51 7.56 -26.50
CA ALA A 20 17.18 8.45 -25.38
C ALA A 20 16.00 7.95 -24.53
N ARG A 21 15.01 7.32 -25.17
CA ARG A 21 13.80 6.79 -24.50
C ARG A 21 14.09 5.65 -23.52
N VAL A 22 15.18 4.90 -23.71
CA VAL A 22 15.59 3.79 -22.85
C VAL A 22 16.69 4.20 -21.85
N VAL A 23 17.53 5.18 -22.22
CA VAL A 23 18.66 5.64 -21.39
C VAL A 23 18.18 6.28 -20.08
N GLY A 24 17.12 7.10 -20.12
CA GLY A 24 16.56 7.73 -18.92
C GLY A 24 16.10 6.74 -17.84
N PRO A 25 15.16 5.84 -18.14
CA PRO A 25 14.74 4.82 -17.18
C PRO A 25 15.89 3.96 -16.66
N TYR A 26 16.85 3.61 -17.53
CA TYR A 26 17.97 2.74 -17.17
C TYR A 26 18.80 3.27 -16.01
N TYR A 27 19.27 4.52 -16.06
CA TYR A 27 20.09 5.07 -14.97
C TYR A 27 19.30 5.27 -13.68
N LEU A 28 17.99 5.52 -13.79
CA LEU A 28 17.10 5.59 -12.62
C LEU A 28 16.99 4.23 -11.91
N GLU A 29 16.73 3.16 -12.66
CA GLU A 29 16.58 1.80 -12.13
C GLU A 29 17.88 1.28 -11.49
N GLN A 30 19.03 1.69 -12.02
CA GLN A 30 20.35 1.30 -11.50
C GLN A 30 20.84 2.20 -10.36
N GLY A 31 20.13 3.28 -10.01
CA GLY A 31 20.54 4.25 -9.00
C GLY A 31 21.79 5.05 -9.38
N LYS A 32 22.12 5.12 -10.67
CA LYS A 32 23.35 5.74 -11.21
C LYS A 32 23.07 7.17 -11.70
N TYR A 33 22.64 8.02 -10.78
CA TYR A 33 22.08 9.33 -11.10
C TYR A 33 23.11 10.28 -11.71
N GLU A 34 24.32 10.37 -11.16
CA GLU A 34 25.38 11.26 -11.64
C GLU A 34 25.89 10.86 -13.04
N GLU A 35 26.03 9.55 -13.30
CA GLU A 35 26.35 9.04 -14.64
C GLU A 35 25.22 9.38 -15.63
N GLY A 36 23.96 9.20 -15.21
CA GLY A 36 22.79 9.56 -16.01
C GLY A 36 22.72 11.05 -16.34
N ILE A 37 23.05 11.93 -15.38
CA ILE A 37 23.14 13.37 -15.59
C ILE A 37 24.22 13.69 -16.63
N SER A 38 25.39 13.07 -16.55
CA SER A 38 26.49 13.27 -17.50
C SER A 38 26.07 12.86 -18.92
N VAL A 39 25.51 11.66 -19.08
CA VAL A 39 25.11 11.13 -20.40
C VAL A 39 23.98 11.94 -21.00
N LEU A 40 22.90 12.19 -20.25
CA LEU A 40 21.77 12.97 -20.76
C LEU A 40 22.11 14.45 -20.92
N GLY A 41 23.05 14.99 -20.13
CA GLY A 41 23.58 16.34 -20.31
C GLY A 41 24.30 16.50 -21.65
N GLY A 42 25.08 15.50 -22.06
CA GLY A 42 25.65 15.44 -23.41
C GLY A 42 24.59 15.41 -24.51
N GLN A 43 23.55 14.57 -24.34
CA GLN A 43 22.42 14.51 -25.29
C GLN A 43 21.67 15.83 -25.40
N LEU A 44 21.44 16.50 -24.27
CA LEU A 44 20.76 17.79 -24.22
C LEU A 44 21.62 18.92 -24.81
N ALA A 45 22.95 18.82 -24.72
CA ALA A 45 23.87 19.75 -25.38
C ALA A 45 23.85 19.59 -26.91
N GLU A 46 23.74 18.36 -27.41
CA GLU A 46 23.59 18.07 -28.85
C GLU A 46 22.19 18.42 -29.38
N ASN A 47 21.15 18.21 -28.57
CA ASN A 47 19.77 18.53 -28.88
C ASN A 47 19.06 19.23 -27.71
N PRO A 48 19.12 20.58 -27.62
CA PRO A 48 18.48 21.34 -26.56
C PRO A 48 16.95 21.27 -26.53
N ALA A 49 16.31 20.68 -27.55
CA ALA A 49 14.86 20.49 -27.59
C ALA A 49 14.42 19.11 -27.06
N ASP A 50 15.34 18.29 -26.53
CA ASP A 50 15.01 16.99 -25.95
C ASP A 50 14.37 17.12 -24.55
N ALA A 51 13.05 17.20 -24.53
CA ALA A 51 12.25 17.27 -23.31
C ALA A 51 12.46 16.05 -22.40
N SER A 52 12.70 14.87 -22.97
CA SER A 52 12.88 13.62 -22.22
C SER A 52 14.19 13.64 -21.46
N SER A 53 15.29 14.07 -22.09
CA SER A 53 16.58 14.21 -21.42
C SER A 53 16.49 15.22 -20.26
N ALA A 54 15.89 16.39 -20.49
CA ALA A 54 15.66 17.38 -19.43
C ALA A 54 14.81 16.79 -18.28
N TYR A 55 13.74 16.08 -18.60
CA TYR A 55 12.88 15.43 -17.61
C TYR A 55 13.64 14.45 -16.70
N TYR A 56 14.42 13.53 -17.28
CA TYR A 56 15.16 12.55 -16.49
C TYR A 56 16.30 13.17 -15.68
N ILE A 57 17.03 14.14 -16.24
CA ILE A 57 18.04 14.91 -15.47
C ILE A 57 17.39 15.56 -14.25
N GLY A 58 16.23 16.20 -14.43
CA GLY A 58 15.47 16.77 -13.33
C GLY A 58 15.12 15.76 -12.24
N ARG A 59 14.65 14.58 -12.63
CA ARG A 59 14.36 13.48 -11.69
C ARG A 59 15.60 12.95 -10.97
N TYR A 60 16.74 12.87 -11.64
CA TYR A 60 18.00 12.47 -11.02
C TYR A 60 18.46 13.47 -9.95
N TYR A 61 18.34 14.77 -10.21
CA TYR A 61 18.61 15.78 -9.20
C TYR A 61 17.67 15.67 -8.00
N LEU A 62 16.39 15.35 -8.20
CA LEU A 62 15.48 15.06 -7.09
C LEU A 62 15.92 13.82 -6.30
N ALA A 63 16.32 12.74 -6.98
CA ALA A 63 16.82 11.53 -6.32
C ALA A 63 18.12 11.78 -5.52
N LEU A 64 18.92 12.77 -5.94
CA LEU A 64 20.11 13.25 -5.25
C LEU A 64 19.82 14.30 -4.16
N ASN A 65 18.54 14.57 -3.86
CA ASN A 65 18.09 15.58 -2.91
C ASN A 65 18.61 17.00 -3.24
N ARG A 66 18.60 17.35 -4.53
CA ARG A 66 19.01 18.65 -5.09
C ARG A 66 17.87 19.32 -5.85
N PRO A 67 16.80 19.75 -5.17
CA PRO A 67 15.60 20.25 -5.83
C PRO A 67 15.81 21.58 -6.58
N GLU A 68 16.74 22.43 -6.16
CA GLU A 68 17.05 23.68 -6.85
C GLU A 68 17.64 23.42 -8.25
N ASP A 69 18.52 22.43 -8.37
CA ASP A 69 19.07 22.01 -9.66
C ASP A 69 18.01 21.35 -10.54
N ALA A 70 17.18 20.48 -9.93
CA ALA A 70 16.10 19.78 -10.63
C ALA A 70 15.10 20.74 -11.29
N ARG A 71 14.79 21.86 -10.63
CA ARG A 71 13.82 22.85 -11.09
C ARG A 71 14.11 23.32 -12.51
N THR A 72 15.37 23.65 -12.79
CA THR A 72 15.80 24.15 -14.11
C THR A 72 15.42 23.18 -15.24
N TYR A 73 15.67 21.90 -15.02
CA TYR A 73 15.47 20.86 -16.03
C TYR A 73 14.00 20.42 -16.13
N LEU A 74 13.25 20.37 -15.02
CA LEU A 74 11.83 20.05 -15.04
C LEU A 74 10.98 21.17 -15.65
N ASP A 75 11.30 22.44 -15.34
CA ASP A 75 10.68 23.60 -16.00
C ASP A 75 10.99 23.62 -17.51
N MET A 76 12.19 23.18 -17.90
CA MET A 76 12.55 23.00 -19.30
C MET A 76 11.76 21.88 -19.99
N ALA A 77 11.62 20.72 -19.34
CA ALA A 77 10.83 19.60 -19.88
C ALA A 77 9.37 20.00 -20.12
N VAL A 78 8.75 20.67 -19.14
CA VAL A 78 7.37 21.18 -19.26
C VAL A 78 7.24 22.23 -20.37
N ARG A 79 8.22 23.14 -20.53
CA ARG A 79 8.20 24.12 -21.61
C ARG A 79 8.31 23.48 -22.99
N LEU A 80 9.12 22.44 -23.13
CA LEU A 80 9.35 21.75 -24.41
C LEU A 80 8.20 20.80 -24.77
N ALA A 81 7.50 20.23 -23.79
CA ALA A 81 6.36 19.36 -23.98
C ALA A 81 5.24 19.69 -22.98
N PRO A 82 4.47 20.78 -23.22
CA PRO A 82 3.48 21.28 -22.25
C PRO A 82 2.28 20.35 -22.03
N ASP A 83 2.00 19.46 -22.98
CA ASP A 83 0.89 18.50 -22.95
C ASP A 83 1.32 17.11 -22.41
N ASN A 84 2.44 17.04 -21.68
CA ASN A 84 2.88 15.81 -21.01
C ASN A 84 2.54 15.84 -19.51
N ALA A 85 1.59 14.99 -19.08
CA ALA A 85 1.12 14.95 -17.71
C ALA A 85 2.19 14.49 -16.71
N ASP A 86 3.05 13.52 -17.07
CA ASP A 86 4.15 13.08 -16.20
C ASP A 86 5.12 14.22 -15.92
N TYR A 87 5.43 15.05 -16.92
CA TYR A 87 6.36 16.17 -16.74
C TYR A 87 5.78 17.22 -15.81
N ARG A 88 4.48 17.52 -15.91
CA ARG A 88 3.75 18.37 -14.97
C ARG A 88 3.72 17.77 -13.57
N PHE A 89 3.49 16.46 -13.44
CA PHE A 89 3.56 15.78 -12.16
C PHE A 89 4.94 15.92 -11.50
N TRP A 90 6.02 15.62 -12.22
CA TRP A 90 7.37 15.74 -11.65
C TRP A 90 7.80 17.19 -11.37
N GLN A 91 7.30 18.17 -12.13
CA GLN A 91 7.40 19.57 -11.77
C GLN A 91 6.71 19.86 -10.42
N GLY A 92 5.54 19.26 -10.16
CA GLY A 92 4.87 19.34 -8.86
C GLY A 92 5.70 18.72 -7.73
N VAL A 93 6.26 17.53 -7.94
CA VAL A 93 7.17 16.87 -6.98
C VAL A 93 8.37 17.76 -6.64
N ASN A 94 8.95 18.44 -7.64
CA ASN A 94 10.02 19.40 -7.40
C ASN A 94 9.60 20.59 -6.55
N ARG A 95 8.40 21.14 -6.80
CA ARG A 95 7.88 22.28 -6.03
C ARG A 95 7.57 21.90 -4.59
N TRP A 96 7.03 20.70 -4.35
CA TRP A 96 6.88 20.17 -3.00
C TRP A 96 8.23 20.09 -2.27
N ALA A 97 9.27 19.58 -2.94
CA ALA A 97 10.62 19.49 -2.37
C ALA A 97 11.25 20.87 -2.08
N LEU A 98 10.79 21.92 -2.77
CA LEU A 98 11.15 23.33 -2.52
C LEU A 98 10.21 24.03 -1.53
N LEU A 99 9.26 23.30 -0.91
CA LEU A 99 8.22 23.84 -0.02
C LEU A 99 7.28 24.86 -0.70
N ASP A 100 7.19 24.84 -2.03
CA ASP A 100 6.25 25.63 -2.84
C ASP A 100 4.94 24.84 -3.03
N PHE A 101 4.14 24.74 -1.97
CA PHE A 101 2.90 23.96 -1.96
C PHE A 101 1.81 24.51 -2.91
N GLU A 102 1.78 25.83 -3.15
CA GLU A 102 0.86 26.42 -4.12
C GLU A 102 1.22 26.01 -5.55
N GLY A 103 2.51 26.10 -5.89
CA GLY A 103 2.99 25.70 -7.20
C GLY A 103 2.94 24.18 -7.42
N GLU A 104 3.18 23.38 -6.39
CA GLU A 104 2.96 21.92 -6.42
C GLU A 104 1.52 21.61 -6.82
N ARG A 105 0.55 22.15 -6.09
CA ARG A 105 -0.87 21.92 -6.37
C ARG A 105 -1.23 22.35 -7.79
N ALA A 106 -0.76 23.51 -8.23
CA ALA A 106 -1.01 24.00 -9.58
C ALA A 106 -0.45 23.05 -10.65
N ALA A 107 0.74 22.50 -10.44
CA ALA A 107 1.36 21.55 -11.36
C ALA A 107 0.61 20.20 -11.40
N TYR A 108 0.15 19.70 -10.25
CA TYR A 108 -0.67 18.48 -10.21
C TYR A 108 -2.05 18.69 -10.84
N LEU A 109 -2.70 19.84 -10.61
CA LEU A 109 -3.97 20.19 -11.26
C LEU A 109 -3.83 20.22 -12.78
N GLU A 110 -2.71 20.72 -13.28
CA GLU A 110 -2.41 20.74 -14.71
C GLU A 110 -2.11 19.34 -15.26
N ALA A 111 -1.42 18.49 -14.49
CA ALA A 111 -1.22 17.08 -14.85
C ALA A 111 -2.57 16.35 -15.02
N VAL A 112 -3.51 16.53 -14.08
CA VAL A 112 -4.85 15.93 -14.20
C VAL A 112 -5.74 16.60 -15.25
N ARG A 113 -5.45 17.86 -15.63
CA ARG A 113 -6.12 18.51 -16.78
C ARG A 113 -5.71 17.85 -18.10
N ILE A 114 -4.44 17.49 -18.23
CA ILE A 114 -3.87 16.82 -19.42
C ILE A 114 -4.30 15.35 -19.46
N ASP A 115 -4.14 14.62 -18.34
CA ASP A 115 -4.59 13.25 -18.18
C ASP A 115 -5.44 13.12 -16.90
N PRO A 116 -6.79 13.13 -17.03
CA PRO A 116 -7.68 12.97 -15.89
C PRO A 116 -7.48 11.68 -15.09
N GLY A 117 -6.91 10.64 -15.70
CA GLY A 117 -6.62 9.35 -15.07
C GLY A 117 -5.23 9.24 -14.44
N HIS A 118 -4.43 10.32 -14.44
CA HIS A 118 -3.06 10.26 -13.93
C HIS A 118 -3.04 9.88 -12.45
N ILE A 119 -2.55 8.67 -12.16
CA ILE A 119 -2.64 8.02 -10.85
C ILE A 119 -1.96 8.87 -9.76
N SER A 120 -0.66 9.17 -9.93
CA SER A 120 0.10 9.87 -8.89
C SER A 120 -0.43 11.27 -8.62
N ALA A 121 -0.70 12.07 -9.67
CA ALA A 121 -1.25 13.41 -9.52
C ALA A 121 -2.61 13.41 -8.78
N ASN A 122 -3.53 12.50 -9.11
CA ASN A 122 -4.79 12.38 -8.36
C ASN A 122 -4.55 11.96 -6.91
N LEU A 123 -3.64 11.01 -6.66
CA LEU A 123 -3.32 10.55 -5.31
C LEU A 123 -2.81 11.70 -4.42
N TYR A 124 -1.81 12.45 -4.89
CA TYR A 124 -1.24 13.57 -4.12
C TYR A 124 -2.18 14.77 -4.02
N LEU A 125 -3.01 15.05 -5.04
CA LEU A 125 -4.11 16.01 -4.89
C LEU A 125 -5.10 15.56 -3.82
N GLY A 126 -5.41 14.26 -3.75
CA GLY A 126 -6.21 13.66 -2.69
C GLY A 126 -5.62 13.92 -1.31
N HIS A 127 -4.31 13.69 -1.12
CA HIS A 127 -3.62 13.99 0.15
C HIS A 127 -3.75 15.47 0.52
N GLY A 128 -3.48 16.37 -0.43
CA GLY A 128 -3.65 17.81 -0.19
C GLY A 128 -5.10 18.22 0.10
N CYS A 129 -6.11 17.47 -0.38
CA CYS A 129 -7.51 17.69 -0.02
C CYS A 129 -7.82 17.21 1.40
N ILE A 130 -7.27 16.06 1.84
CA ILE A 130 -7.35 15.57 3.22
C ILE A 130 -6.79 16.61 4.20
N ASP A 131 -5.60 17.16 3.92
CA ASP A 131 -4.95 18.16 4.78
C ASP A 131 -5.78 19.44 4.93
N ARG A 132 -6.59 19.77 3.91
CA ARG A 132 -7.47 20.94 3.87
C ARG A 132 -8.92 20.62 4.26
N ALA A 133 -9.19 19.39 4.71
CA ALA A 133 -10.53 18.90 5.05
C ALA A 133 -11.57 18.99 3.89
N GLU A 134 -11.10 18.95 2.64
CA GLU A 134 -11.92 18.93 1.42
C GLU A 134 -12.33 17.48 1.10
N TRP A 135 -13.15 16.88 1.97
CA TRP A 135 -13.38 15.44 1.98
C TRP A 135 -14.06 14.88 0.72
N ASP A 136 -15.03 15.60 0.15
CA ASP A 136 -15.70 15.18 -1.10
C ASP A 136 -14.74 15.15 -2.29
N GLU A 137 -13.87 16.16 -2.41
CA GLU A 137 -12.87 16.18 -3.47
C GLU A 137 -11.83 15.08 -3.23
N ALA A 138 -11.34 14.91 -2.01
CA ALA A 138 -10.41 13.83 -1.66
C ALA A 138 -10.98 12.45 -2.05
N LEU A 139 -12.25 12.19 -1.69
CA LEU A 139 -12.94 10.95 -2.03
C LEU A 139 -12.97 10.71 -3.55
N SER A 140 -13.37 11.72 -4.33
CA SER A 140 -13.43 11.63 -5.79
C SER A 140 -12.06 11.35 -6.42
N ARG A 141 -10.99 11.97 -5.87
CA ARG A 141 -9.61 11.73 -6.32
C ARG A 141 -9.17 10.28 -6.04
N TYR A 142 -9.41 9.77 -4.84
CA TYR A 142 -9.06 8.38 -4.51
C TYR A 142 -9.88 7.37 -5.30
N GLU A 143 -11.17 7.63 -5.55
CA GLU A 143 -12.00 6.79 -6.43
C GLU A 143 -11.46 6.77 -7.86
N THR A 144 -10.94 7.89 -8.36
CA THR A 144 -10.27 7.96 -9.68
C THR A 144 -9.00 7.10 -9.71
N VAL A 145 -8.19 7.13 -8.65
CA VAL A 145 -7.00 6.27 -8.51
C VAL A 145 -7.40 4.80 -8.49
N ILE A 146 -8.37 4.43 -7.65
CA ILE A 146 -8.85 3.05 -7.50
C ILE A 146 -9.44 2.52 -8.82
N ALA A 147 -10.07 3.36 -9.63
CA ALA A 147 -10.58 2.96 -10.94
C ALA A 147 -9.48 2.63 -11.98
N ARG A 148 -8.22 3.03 -11.72
CA ARG A 148 -7.06 2.81 -12.60
C ARG A 148 -6.08 1.79 -12.04
N ASP A 149 -5.92 1.80 -10.72
CA ASP A 149 -5.10 0.91 -9.93
C ASP A 149 -5.96 0.41 -8.76
N ASN A 150 -6.72 -0.67 -9.03
CA ASN A 150 -7.71 -1.24 -8.11
C ASN A 150 -7.10 -1.69 -6.77
N TYR A 151 -5.77 -1.87 -6.72
CA TYR A 151 -5.06 -2.33 -5.54
C TYR A 151 -4.09 -1.27 -5.02
N ASN A 152 -4.34 0.02 -5.27
CA ASN A 152 -3.48 1.05 -4.70
C ASN A 152 -3.69 1.14 -3.17
N PRO A 153 -2.71 0.77 -2.32
CA PRO A 153 -2.93 0.69 -0.87
C PRO A 153 -3.21 2.05 -0.24
N GLU A 154 -2.54 3.11 -0.71
CA GLU A 154 -2.73 4.47 -0.21
C GLU A 154 -4.13 4.99 -0.56
N ALA A 155 -4.58 4.84 -1.80
CA ALA A 155 -5.92 5.29 -2.19
C ALA A 155 -7.03 4.48 -1.49
N LEU A 156 -6.87 3.16 -1.37
CA LEU A 156 -7.85 2.30 -0.67
C LEU A 156 -8.01 2.72 0.81
N TYR A 157 -6.89 2.93 1.52
CA TYR A 157 -6.92 3.39 2.90
C TYR A 157 -7.45 4.83 3.01
N ASN A 158 -6.92 5.78 2.22
CA ASN A 158 -7.30 7.19 2.34
C ASN A 158 -8.73 7.49 1.86
N ARG A 159 -9.32 6.61 1.03
CA ARG A 159 -10.77 6.65 0.75
C ARG A 159 -11.57 6.49 2.05
N SER A 160 -11.18 5.58 2.95
CA SER A 160 -11.85 5.44 4.26
C SER A 160 -11.68 6.69 5.13
N VAL A 161 -10.51 7.33 5.08
CA VAL A 161 -10.24 8.59 5.79
C VAL A 161 -11.12 9.72 5.28
N ALA A 162 -11.30 9.85 3.97
CA ALA A 162 -12.22 10.82 3.38
C ALA A 162 -13.68 10.54 3.78
N LEU A 163 -14.13 9.28 3.71
CA LEU A 163 -15.48 8.87 4.12
C LEU A 163 -15.77 9.16 5.59
N ARG A 164 -14.76 8.99 6.46
CA ARG A 164 -14.82 9.41 7.86
C ARG A 164 -15.01 10.92 8.00
N GLY A 165 -14.23 11.71 7.26
CA GLY A 165 -14.37 13.17 7.27
C GLY A 165 -15.76 13.64 6.86
N LEU A 166 -16.42 12.88 5.98
CA LEU A 166 -17.81 13.09 5.56
C LEU A 166 -18.87 12.54 6.54
N GLY A 167 -18.47 11.83 7.60
CA GLY A 167 -19.39 11.16 8.53
C GLY A 167 -20.16 9.99 7.91
N GLN A 168 -19.62 9.35 6.87
CA GLN A 168 -20.27 8.24 6.15
C GLN A 168 -19.82 6.89 6.69
N ASP A 169 -20.14 6.61 7.96
CA ASP A 169 -19.62 5.45 8.72
C ASP A 169 -19.82 4.10 8.01
N MET A 170 -21.03 3.84 7.47
CA MET A 170 -21.30 2.59 6.76
C MET A 170 -20.41 2.38 5.53
N ARG A 171 -20.07 3.46 4.82
CA ARG A 171 -19.16 3.42 3.67
C ARG A 171 -17.71 3.31 4.13
N GLU A 172 -17.34 3.98 5.23
CA GLU A 172 -16.02 3.85 5.86
C GLU A 172 -15.74 2.39 6.24
N ILE A 173 -16.66 1.73 6.95
CA ILE A 173 -16.55 0.32 7.37
C ILE A 173 -16.31 -0.59 6.15
N ALA A 174 -17.09 -0.40 5.07
CA ALA A 174 -16.92 -1.16 3.84
C ALA A 174 -15.54 -0.92 3.20
N ALA A 175 -15.09 0.33 3.16
CA ALA A 175 -13.78 0.68 2.59
C ALA A 175 -12.61 0.14 3.43
N LEU A 176 -12.71 0.14 4.76
CA LEU A 176 -11.71 -0.44 5.66
C LEU A 176 -11.61 -1.96 5.49
N ARG A 177 -12.75 -2.65 5.39
CA ARG A 177 -12.78 -4.10 5.11
C ARG A 177 -12.13 -4.42 3.77
N GLU A 178 -12.43 -3.65 2.73
CA GLU A 178 -11.81 -3.84 1.41
C GLU A 178 -10.30 -3.61 1.45
N PHE A 179 -9.82 -2.57 2.15
CA PHE A 179 -8.40 -2.35 2.34
C PHE A 179 -7.72 -3.54 3.05
N LEU A 180 -8.30 -4.02 4.15
CA LEU A 180 -7.77 -5.13 4.95
C LEU A 180 -7.83 -6.49 4.24
N GLU A 181 -8.69 -6.64 3.23
CA GLU A 181 -8.70 -7.83 2.38
C GLU A 181 -7.41 -7.96 1.57
N TYR A 182 -6.93 -6.85 1.02
CA TYR A 182 -5.71 -6.82 0.20
C TYR A 182 -4.44 -6.59 1.02
N TYR A 183 -4.54 -5.82 2.11
CA TYR A 183 -3.41 -5.36 2.91
C TYR A 183 -3.63 -5.62 4.41
N PRO A 184 -3.67 -6.89 4.87
CA PRO A 184 -3.87 -7.24 6.28
C PRO A 184 -2.61 -7.11 7.15
N ASP A 185 -1.54 -6.48 6.69
CA ASP A 185 -0.29 -6.31 7.44
C ASP A 185 0.28 -4.89 7.32
N GLY A 186 1.13 -4.51 8.26
CA GLY A 186 1.75 -3.20 8.34
C GLY A 186 0.96 -2.20 9.19
N MET A 187 1.54 -1.01 9.35
CA MET A 187 0.99 0.03 10.24
C MET A 187 -0.42 0.48 9.83
N LEU A 188 -0.68 0.60 8.53
CA LEU A 188 -1.99 0.98 8.02
C LEU A 188 -3.06 -0.09 8.33
N ALA A 189 -2.70 -1.38 8.30
CA ALA A 189 -3.62 -2.47 8.67
C ALA A 189 -3.99 -2.43 10.15
N LEU A 190 -3.01 -2.15 11.03
CA LEU A 190 -3.26 -1.98 12.47
C LEU A 190 -4.23 -0.83 12.72
N THR A 191 -3.97 0.34 12.13
CA THR A 191 -4.82 1.53 12.26
C THR A 191 -6.21 1.30 11.66
N ALA A 192 -6.30 0.67 10.48
CA ALA A 192 -7.56 0.34 9.84
C ALA A 192 -8.40 -0.61 10.70
N THR A 193 -7.76 -1.60 11.32
CA THR A 193 -8.42 -2.55 12.22
C THR A 193 -8.92 -1.89 13.50
N GLU A 194 -8.11 -1.03 14.12
CA GLU A 194 -8.55 -0.24 15.28
C GLU A 194 -9.77 0.60 14.94
N ARG A 195 -9.73 1.25 13.77
CA ARG A 195 -10.85 2.06 13.29
C ARG A 195 -12.10 1.23 13.02
N LEU A 196 -11.95 0.03 12.45
CA LEU A 196 -13.04 -0.90 12.20
C LEU A 196 -13.66 -1.38 13.54
N ASN A 197 -12.83 -1.71 14.52
CA ASN A 197 -13.28 -2.16 15.85
C ASN A 197 -14.00 -1.04 16.63
N LEU A 198 -13.64 0.24 16.44
CA LEU A 198 -14.37 1.38 17.00
C LEU A 198 -15.82 1.46 16.49
N HIS A 199 -16.08 0.96 15.29
CA HIS A 199 -17.43 0.83 14.73
C HIS A 199 -18.17 -0.44 15.20
N GLY A 200 -17.58 -1.19 16.14
CA GLY A 200 -18.11 -2.47 16.61
C GLY A 200 -17.98 -3.61 15.61
N ASP A 201 -17.17 -3.43 14.58
CA ASP A 201 -16.91 -4.45 13.58
C ASP A 201 -15.59 -5.17 13.89
N PHE A 202 -15.71 -6.45 14.20
CA PHE A 202 -14.59 -7.31 14.59
C PHE A 202 -14.26 -8.34 13.51
N THR A 203 -14.52 -8.03 12.23
CA THR A 203 -14.10 -8.91 11.11
C THR A 203 -12.59 -9.09 11.09
N TYR A 204 -11.85 -8.03 11.44
CA TYR A 204 -10.42 -8.06 11.69
C TYR A 204 -10.14 -7.59 13.12
N ARG A 205 -9.06 -8.09 13.73
CA ARG A 205 -8.64 -7.74 15.08
C ARG A 205 -7.11 -7.69 15.17
N ASN A 206 -6.61 -6.78 16.01
CA ASN A 206 -5.20 -6.70 16.32
C ASN A 206 -4.86 -7.62 17.49
N TYR A 207 -3.77 -8.37 17.35
CA TYR A 207 -3.25 -9.29 18.37
C TYR A 207 -1.78 -9.01 18.65
N ILE A 208 -1.44 -8.97 19.93
CA ILE A 208 -0.04 -8.97 20.36
C ILE A 208 0.44 -10.42 20.42
N ILE A 209 1.26 -10.81 19.44
CA ILE A 209 1.86 -12.14 19.32
C ILE A 209 3.37 -12.02 19.50
N GLY A 210 3.86 -12.45 20.65
CA GLY A 210 5.23 -12.19 21.09
C GLY A 210 5.44 -10.70 21.35
N ASN A 211 6.31 -10.08 20.55
CA ASN A 211 6.59 -8.65 20.58
C ASN A 211 6.07 -7.91 19.32
N ARG A 212 5.24 -8.56 18.52
CA ARG A 212 4.69 -8.00 17.28
C ARG A 212 3.19 -7.79 17.44
N ASN A 213 2.70 -6.66 16.97
CA ASN A 213 1.28 -6.43 16.76
C ASN A 213 0.94 -6.89 15.35
N VAL A 214 -0.07 -7.74 15.21
CA VAL A 214 -0.49 -8.27 13.92
C VAL A 214 -2.00 -8.14 13.77
N THR A 215 -2.43 -7.69 12.60
CA THR A 215 -3.83 -7.76 12.21
C THR A 215 -4.13 -9.17 11.72
N LEU A 216 -5.15 -9.79 12.29
CA LEU A 216 -5.67 -11.07 11.82
C LEU A 216 -7.16 -10.92 11.57
N ARG A 217 -7.66 -11.61 10.54
CA ARG A 217 -9.09 -11.82 10.39
C ARG A 217 -9.57 -12.65 11.58
N SER A 218 -10.74 -12.32 12.12
CA SER A 218 -11.32 -13.05 13.25
C SER A 218 -11.64 -14.49 12.87
N MET A 219 -11.40 -15.39 13.82
CA MET A 219 -11.60 -16.82 13.59
C MET A 219 -13.09 -17.14 13.40
N THR A 220 -13.39 -17.73 12.25
CA THR A 220 -14.70 -18.24 11.88
C THR A 220 -14.59 -19.70 11.46
N PHE A 221 -15.74 -20.37 11.36
CA PHE A 221 -15.81 -21.81 11.22
C PHE A 221 -16.80 -22.18 10.13
N LYS A 222 -16.53 -23.27 9.41
CA LYS A 222 -17.43 -23.73 8.34
C LYS A 222 -18.84 -23.98 8.90
N PRO A 223 -19.89 -23.66 8.14
CA PRO A 223 -21.26 -23.88 8.58
C PRO A 223 -21.50 -25.33 9.06
N GLY A 224 -22.07 -25.48 10.24
CA GLY A 224 -22.38 -26.79 10.83
C GLY A 224 -21.19 -27.59 11.37
N THR A 225 -19.96 -27.04 11.35
CA THR A 225 -18.77 -27.72 11.88
C THR A 225 -18.01 -26.84 12.88
N ASN A 226 -16.95 -27.41 13.44
CA ASN A 226 -15.96 -26.71 14.27
C ASN A 226 -14.62 -26.53 13.54
N GLU A 227 -14.58 -26.78 12.23
CA GLU A 227 -13.36 -26.61 11.43
C GLU A 227 -13.19 -25.15 11.02
N PRO A 228 -11.99 -24.57 11.20
CA PRO A 228 -11.69 -23.25 10.66
C PRO A 228 -11.95 -23.23 9.14
N ASP A 229 -12.56 -22.14 8.67
CA ASP A 229 -12.78 -21.92 7.25
C ASP A 229 -11.50 -21.47 6.52
N MET A 230 -11.60 -21.09 5.24
CA MET A 230 -10.42 -20.74 4.45
C MET A 230 -9.76 -19.45 4.96
N ASP A 231 -10.52 -18.38 5.15
CA ASP A 231 -9.98 -17.09 5.59
C ASP A 231 -9.35 -17.18 6.99
N SER A 232 -9.96 -17.98 7.89
CA SER A 232 -9.39 -18.25 9.21
C SER A 232 -8.06 -18.99 9.10
N LYS A 233 -7.93 -19.93 8.15
CA LYS A 233 -6.69 -20.67 7.92
C LYS A 233 -5.55 -19.80 7.40
N GLU A 234 -5.85 -18.75 6.64
CA GLU A 234 -4.84 -17.77 6.21
C GLU A 234 -4.27 -17.02 7.42
N SER A 235 -5.13 -16.52 8.31
CA SER A 235 -4.69 -15.90 9.57
C SER A 235 -3.91 -16.89 10.45
N LEU A 236 -4.34 -18.15 10.54
CA LEU A 236 -3.61 -19.18 11.27
C LEU A 236 -2.27 -19.53 10.64
N HIS A 237 -2.11 -19.38 9.32
CA HIS A 237 -0.82 -19.57 8.66
C HIS A 237 0.20 -18.52 9.12
N VAL A 238 -0.22 -17.26 9.26
CA VAL A 238 0.60 -16.19 9.83
C VAL A 238 1.02 -16.53 11.26
N VAL A 239 0.07 -16.92 12.11
CA VAL A 239 0.34 -17.31 13.51
C VAL A 239 1.31 -18.50 13.57
N ALA A 240 1.14 -19.50 12.71
CA ALA A 240 2.03 -20.66 12.65
C ALA A 240 3.45 -20.24 12.25
N ALA A 241 3.62 -19.40 11.23
CA ALA A 241 4.93 -18.91 10.81
C ALA A 241 5.64 -18.14 11.94
N MET A 242 4.92 -17.34 12.72
CA MET A 242 5.47 -16.67 13.91
C MET A 242 5.94 -17.66 14.99
N LEU A 243 5.19 -18.74 15.21
CA LEU A 243 5.57 -19.81 16.15
C LEU A 243 6.79 -20.61 15.68
N GLU A 244 6.91 -20.87 14.37
CA GLU A 244 8.04 -21.60 13.79
C GLU A 244 9.33 -20.80 13.85
N THR A 245 9.26 -19.50 13.59
CA THR A 245 10.43 -18.59 13.62
C THR A 245 10.89 -18.23 15.03
N ASN A 246 10.03 -18.40 16.05
CA ASN A 246 10.36 -18.10 17.44
C ASN A 246 10.05 -19.26 18.38
N ALA A 247 11.06 -20.10 18.67
CA ALA A 247 10.92 -21.27 19.55
C ALA A 247 10.53 -20.93 21.01
N LYS A 248 10.71 -19.68 21.44
CA LYS A 248 10.31 -19.21 22.79
C LYS A 248 8.87 -18.71 22.83
N LEU A 249 8.27 -18.39 21.68
CA LEU A 249 6.89 -17.91 21.60
C LEU A 249 5.93 -19.02 22.03
N ALA A 250 5.11 -18.74 23.02
CA ALA A 250 3.98 -19.57 23.43
C ALA A 250 2.70 -18.73 23.35
N LEU A 251 1.62 -19.35 22.86
CA LEU A 251 0.33 -18.70 22.62
C LEU A 251 -0.77 -19.49 23.30
N HIS A 252 -1.45 -18.85 24.25
CA HIS A 252 -2.66 -19.37 24.84
C HIS A 252 -3.82 -19.12 23.89
N ILE A 253 -4.49 -20.20 23.49
CA ILE A 253 -5.64 -20.15 22.59
C ILE A 253 -6.90 -20.27 23.45
N VAL A 254 -7.77 -19.27 23.35
CA VAL A 254 -8.98 -19.19 24.18
C VAL A 254 -10.21 -19.13 23.28
N GLY A 255 -11.07 -20.15 23.37
CA GLY A 255 -12.33 -20.18 22.60
C GLY A 255 -13.52 -19.66 23.40
N TYR A 256 -14.39 -18.89 22.77
CA TYR A 256 -15.64 -18.41 23.34
C TYR A 256 -16.81 -18.84 22.45
N VAL A 257 -17.85 -19.41 23.04
CA VAL A 257 -19.14 -19.64 22.39
C VAL A 257 -20.23 -19.48 23.45
N ASN A 258 -21.05 -18.44 23.29
CA ASN A 258 -22.10 -18.11 24.23
C ASN A 258 -23.16 -19.22 24.30
N GLY A 259 -23.35 -19.79 25.48
CA GLY A 259 -24.27 -20.90 25.72
C GLY A 259 -23.74 -22.29 25.37
N ASP A 260 -22.53 -22.42 24.80
CA ASP A 260 -22.00 -23.73 24.35
C ASP A 260 -20.49 -23.90 24.64
N PRO A 261 -20.13 -24.20 25.90
CA PRO A 261 -18.73 -24.40 26.28
C PRO A 261 -18.09 -25.61 25.60
N ALA A 262 -18.87 -26.62 25.18
CA ALA A 262 -18.35 -27.78 24.47
C ALA A 262 -17.88 -27.39 23.06
N ARG A 263 -18.67 -26.58 22.36
CA ARG A 263 -18.29 -26.03 21.06
C ARG A 263 -17.11 -25.06 21.16
N ALA A 264 -17.07 -24.22 22.19
CA ALA A 264 -15.92 -23.36 22.47
C ALA A 264 -14.63 -24.17 22.61
N ARG A 265 -14.68 -25.28 23.36
CA ARG A 265 -13.56 -26.22 23.53
C ARG A 265 -13.12 -26.83 22.20
N GLU A 266 -14.04 -27.40 21.43
CA GLU A 266 -13.71 -28.06 20.16
C GLU A 266 -13.12 -27.09 19.14
N ARG A 267 -13.62 -25.85 19.09
CA ARG A 267 -13.07 -24.80 18.23
C ARG A 267 -11.66 -24.37 18.62
N ALA A 268 -11.41 -24.12 19.91
CA ALA A 268 -10.07 -23.82 20.41
C ALA A 268 -9.09 -24.98 20.12
N LYS A 269 -9.55 -26.22 20.28
CA LYS A 269 -8.79 -27.42 19.93
C LYS A 269 -8.48 -27.50 18.44
N ASN A 270 -9.47 -27.31 17.56
CA ASN A 270 -9.26 -27.38 16.12
C ASN A 270 -8.33 -26.28 15.59
N VAL A 271 -8.37 -25.09 16.18
CA VAL A 271 -7.39 -24.03 15.92
C VAL A 271 -5.98 -24.48 16.30
N ARG A 272 -5.79 -25.04 17.50
CA ARG A 272 -4.48 -25.57 17.93
C ARG A 272 -4.00 -26.71 17.05
N ASP A 273 -4.89 -27.64 16.72
CA ASP A 273 -4.56 -28.81 15.91
C ASP A 273 -4.13 -28.37 14.51
N TYR A 274 -4.74 -27.32 13.94
CA TYR A 274 -4.27 -26.70 12.70
C TYR A 274 -2.87 -26.09 12.82
N LEU A 275 -2.57 -25.38 13.92
CA LEU A 275 -1.24 -24.81 14.15
C LEU A 275 -0.16 -25.90 14.26
N LEU A 276 -0.49 -27.06 14.84
CA LEU A 276 0.42 -28.20 14.97
C LEU A 276 0.55 -29.05 13.69
N ALA A 277 -0.48 -29.07 12.85
CA ALA A 277 -0.56 -29.95 11.69
C ALA A 277 0.63 -29.78 10.74
N GLY A 278 1.43 -30.84 10.58
CA GLY A 278 2.60 -30.87 9.71
C GLY A 278 3.83 -30.11 10.24
N ARG A 279 3.78 -29.50 11.44
CA ARG A 279 4.84 -28.62 11.98
C ARG A 279 5.49 -29.21 13.22
N ARG A 280 6.58 -29.96 13.03
CA ARG A 280 7.32 -30.62 14.12
C ARG A 280 8.06 -29.64 15.05
N SER A 281 8.27 -28.40 14.61
CA SER A 281 8.96 -27.33 15.35
C SER A 281 8.10 -26.70 16.45
N ILE A 282 6.77 -26.91 16.42
CA ILE A 282 5.84 -26.34 17.39
C ILE A 282 5.44 -27.43 18.39
N ASP A 283 5.88 -27.25 19.64
CA ASP A 283 5.52 -28.14 20.76
C ASP A 283 4.09 -27.83 21.25
N LEU A 284 3.31 -28.88 21.50
CA LEU A 284 1.98 -28.80 22.12
C LEU A 284 1.98 -27.99 23.42
N ALA A 285 3.04 -28.08 24.23
CA ALA A 285 3.17 -27.35 25.49
C ALA A 285 3.26 -25.82 25.31
N ARG A 286 3.53 -25.34 24.10
CA ARG A 286 3.54 -23.91 23.76
C ARG A 286 2.15 -23.37 23.43
N LEU A 287 1.14 -24.24 23.32
CA LEU A 287 -0.22 -23.89 22.92
C LEU A 287 -1.26 -24.35 23.97
N PRO A 288 -1.22 -23.78 25.20
CA PRO A 288 -2.24 -24.07 26.21
C PRO A 288 -3.62 -23.63 25.69
N LEU A 289 -4.67 -24.32 26.18
CA LEU A 289 -6.05 -24.06 25.80
C LEU A 289 -6.88 -23.61 26.99
N SER A 290 -7.80 -22.68 26.73
CA SER A 290 -8.97 -22.45 27.59
C SER A 290 -10.21 -22.22 26.74
N TRP A 291 -11.38 -22.34 27.35
CA TRP A 291 -12.63 -22.09 26.66
C TRP A 291 -13.71 -21.65 27.64
N PHE A 292 -14.65 -20.85 27.15
CA PHE A 292 -15.75 -20.30 27.93
C PHE A 292 -17.08 -20.45 27.19
N GLY A 293 -18.12 -20.83 27.94
CA GLY A 293 -19.50 -20.90 27.45
C GLY A 293 -20.22 -19.55 27.47
N THR A 294 -19.48 -18.45 27.53
CA THR A 294 -19.97 -17.06 27.54
C THR A 294 -19.47 -16.35 26.30
N ALA A 295 -20.13 -15.25 25.93
CA ALA A 295 -19.58 -14.32 24.95
C ALA A 295 -18.24 -13.75 25.43
N GLU A 296 -17.34 -13.46 24.49
CA GLU A 296 -16.17 -12.64 24.76
C GLU A 296 -16.62 -11.20 24.97
N THR A 297 -16.07 -10.52 25.97
CA THR A 297 -16.25 -9.08 26.16
C THR A 297 -15.03 -8.34 25.59
N VAL A 298 -15.26 -7.38 24.70
CA VAL A 298 -14.21 -6.59 24.05
C VAL A 298 -14.48 -5.12 24.31
N GLU A 299 -13.52 -4.44 24.93
CA GLU A 299 -13.59 -3.00 25.21
C GLU A 299 -12.86 -2.25 24.10
N VAL A 300 -13.52 -1.29 23.47
CA VAL A 300 -12.94 -0.41 22.45
C VAL A 300 -13.32 1.03 22.78
N GLY A 301 -12.34 1.82 23.21
CA GLY A 301 -12.62 3.14 23.80
C GLY A 301 -13.50 2.99 25.04
N ASP A 302 -14.61 3.73 25.09
CA ASP A 302 -15.58 3.69 26.19
C ASP A 302 -16.75 2.71 25.94
N VAL A 303 -16.71 1.94 24.84
CA VAL A 303 -17.79 1.04 24.44
C VAL A 303 -17.40 -0.41 24.70
N VAL A 304 -18.31 -1.15 25.32
CA VAL A 304 -18.18 -2.58 25.56
C VAL A 304 -18.98 -3.35 24.51
N HIS A 305 -18.30 -4.19 23.74
CA HIS A 305 -18.88 -5.09 22.76
C HIS A 305 -18.90 -6.53 23.29
N THR A 306 -19.86 -7.33 22.81
CA THR A 306 -19.91 -8.76 23.10
C THR A 306 -19.83 -9.56 21.81
N LEU A 307 -18.87 -10.50 21.75
CA LEU A 307 -18.74 -11.42 20.62
C LEU A 307 -19.32 -12.77 21.04
N PRO A 308 -20.43 -13.22 20.43
CA PRO A 308 -21.08 -14.46 20.82
C PRO A 308 -20.20 -15.67 20.55
N GLU A 309 -19.32 -15.58 19.54
CA GLU A 309 -18.39 -16.62 19.16
C GLU A 309 -17.04 -15.98 18.77
N SER A 310 -15.93 -16.49 19.29
CA SER A 310 -14.59 -16.02 18.93
C SER A 310 -13.49 -16.99 19.38
N VAL A 311 -12.27 -16.76 18.87
CA VAL A 311 -11.04 -17.36 19.41
C VAL A 311 -10.00 -16.26 19.57
N GLN A 312 -9.44 -16.15 20.77
CA GLN A 312 -8.35 -15.23 21.10
C GLN A 312 -7.00 -15.94 21.10
N PHE A 313 -5.96 -15.19 20.74
CA PHE A 313 -4.56 -15.56 20.93
C PHE A 313 -3.94 -14.63 21.97
N ILE A 314 -3.42 -15.20 23.06
CA ILE A 314 -2.78 -14.45 24.14
C ILE A 314 -1.32 -14.90 24.25
N THR A 315 -0.40 -13.95 24.14
CA THR A 315 1.03 -14.23 24.35
C THR A 315 1.28 -14.63 25.79
N VAL A 316 1.87 -15.82 25.98
CA VAL A 316 2.25 -16.32 27.31
C VAL A 316 3.59 -15.70 27.68
N VAL A 317 3.58 -14.79 28.66
CA VAL A 317 4.81 -14.28 29.29
C VAL A 317 5.26 -15.32 30.33
N ARG A 318 6.47 -15.85 30.15
CA ARG A 318 7.13 -16.75 31.12
C ARG A 318 8.14 -15.99 31.94
#